data_AF-A0A1I8NKZ1-F1
#
_entry.id   AF-A0A1I8NKZ1-F1
#
_cell.length_a   1.000
_cell.length_b   1.000
_cell.length_c   1.000
_cell.angle_alpha   90.00
_cell.angle_beta   90.00
_cell.angle_gamma   90.00
#
_symmetry.space_group_name_H-M   'P 1'
#
loop_
_entity.id
_entity.type
_entity.pdbx_description
1 polymer ?
#
loop_
_entity_poly.entity_id
_entity_poly.type
_entity_poly.pdbx_seq_one_letter_code
_entity_poly.pdbx_strand_id
1 'polypeptide(L)'
;MIVSGSMSKRVSVLAALSFTILLLLVVVVLVVRGSSCGGLNDCDPFKAVCASTRNEHQFFYSQCDMIRDNCLTGKDWKLDHFSHCNVNV
;
A
#
# COMPACT_ATOMS: atom_id res chain seq x y z
N MET A 1 -12.61 -4.60 52.84
CA MET A 1 -12.75 -4.30 51.40
C MET A 1 -11.36 -4.09 50.79
N ILE A 2 -10.71 -5.14 50.27
CA ILE A 2 -9.38 -5.04 49.62
C ILE A 2 -9.39 -5.93 48.38
N VAL A 3 -10.12 -5.52 47.34
CA VAL A 3 -10.05 -6.15 46.00
C VAL A 3 -9.85 -5.09 44.89
N SER A 4 -9.72 -3.80 45.25
CA SER A 4 -9.72 -2.70 44.27
C SER A 4 -8.37 -2.51 43.55
N GLY A 5 -7.25 -2.74 44.24
CA GLY A 5 -5.91 -2.46 43.70
C GLY A 5 -5.42 -3.44 42.62
N SER A 6 -5.87 -4.69 42.64
CA SER A 6 -5.51 -5.71 41.64
C SER A 6 -6.36 -5.57 40.37
N MET A 7 -7.66 -5.28 40.51
CA MET A 7 -8.58 -5.08 39.39
C MET A 7 -8.26 -3.79 38.60
N SER A 8 -7.98 -2.67 39.27
CA SER A 8 -7.69 -1.38 38.61
C SER A 8 -6.41 -1.42 37.75
N LYS A 9 -5.37 -2.12 38.23
CA LYS A 9 -4.12 -2.33 37.47
C LYS A 9 -4.35 -3.17 36.22
N ARG A 10 -5.13 -4.26 36.34
CA ARG A 10 -5.48 -5.12 35.19
C ARG A 10 -6.30 -4.36 34.14
N VAL A 11 -7.27 -3.55 34.57
CA VAL A 11 -8.08 -2.70 33.68
C VAL A 11 -7.21 -1.66 32.97
N SER A 12 -6.28 -1.00 33.67
CA SER A 12 -5.35 -0.05 33.05
C SER A 12 -4.42 -0.70 32.03
N VAL A 13 -3.91 -1.91 32.33
CA VAL A 13 -3.06 -2.67 31.41
C VAL A 13 -3.85 -3.10 30.17
N LEU A 14 -5.08 -3.59 30.34
CA LEU A 14 -5.95 -3.96 29.22
C LEU A 14 -6.29 -2.75 28.32
N ALA A 15 -6.53 -1.58 28.91
CA ALA A 15 -6.78 -0.35 28.17
C ALA A 15 -5.54 0.13 27.39
N ALA A 16 -4.34 0.01 27.96
CA ALA A 16 -3.10 0.33 27.25
C ALA A 16 -2.85 -0.65 26.09
N LEU A 17 -3.10 -1.95 26.30
CA LEU A 17 -2.98 -2.97 25.25
C LEU A 17 -3.99 -2.75 24.13
N SER A 18 -5.25 -2.43 24.43
CA SER A 18 -6.24 -2.16 23.39
C SER A 18 -5.89 -0.92 22.57
N PHE A 19 -5.40 0.15 23.22
CA PHE A 19 -4.99 1.37 22.53
C PHE A 19 -3.77 1.15 21.63
N THR A 20 -2.78 0.39 22.10
CA THR A 20 -1.59 0.05 21.28
C THR A 20 -1.96 -0.83 20.09
N ILE A 21 -2.84 -1.83 20.26
CA ILE A 21 -3.36 -2.62 19.14
C ILE A 21 -4.10 -1.73 18.14
N LEU A 22 -4.94 -0.82 18.61
CA LEU A 22 -5.67 0.12 17.75
C LEU A 22 -4.71 1.01 16.95
N LEU A 23 -3.69 1.57 17.60
CA LEU A 23 -2.65 2.36 16.93
C LEU A 23 -1.92 1.56 15.85
N LEU A 24 -1.52 0.31 16.16
CA LEU A 24 -0.87 -0.57 15.20
C LEU A 24 -1.77 -0.84 13.99
N LEU A 25 -3.06 -1.13 14.20
CA LEU A 25 -4.02 -1.33 13.13
C LEU A 25 -4.18 -0.09 12.25
N VAL A 26 -4.24 1.10 12.85
CA VAL A 26 -4.30 2.38 12.09
C VAL A 26 -3.06 2.55 11.23
N VAL A 27 -1.85 2.31 11.78
CA VAL A 27 -0.60 2.40 11.01
C VAL A 27 -0.60 1.43 9.83
N VAL A 28 -1.01 0.17 10.05
CA VAL A 28 -1.11 -0.83 8.97
C VAL A 28 -2.08 -0.37 7.88
N VAL A 29 -3.27 0.12 8.26
CA VAL A 29 -4.25 0.63 7.29
C VAL A 29 -3.70 1.83 6.51
N LEU A 30 -2.99 2.75 7.16
CA LEU A 30 -2.38 3.90 6.49
C LEU A 30 -1.29 3.48 5.51
N VAL A 31 -0.43 2.53 5.88
CA VAL A 31 0.61 1.99 5.00
C VAL A 31 -0.01 1.28 3.79
N VAL A 32 -1.04 0.46 4.01
CA VAL A 32 -1.72 -0.25 2.93
C VAL A 32 -2.53 0.69 2.03
N ARG A 33 -3.25 1.68 2.58
CA ARG A 33 -3.99 2.67 1.77
C ARG A 33 -3.06 3.65 1.05
N GLY A 34 -1.92 3.97 1.63
CA GLY A 34 -0.87 4.75 0.99
C GLY A 34 -0.08 3.95 -0.05
N SER A 35 -0.25 2.64 -0.10
CA SER A 35 0.37 1.80 -1.12
C SER A 35 -0.40 1.86 -2.44
N SER A 36 0.31 1.61 -3.54
CA SER A 36 -0.26 1.60 -4.89
C SER A 36 -1.30 0.49 -5.10
N CYS A 37 -1.47 -0.43 -4.14
CA CYS A 37 -2.44 -1.51 -4.17
C CYS A 37 -3.89 -1.02 -4.27
N GLY A 38 -4.22 0.18 -3.77
CA GLY A 38 -5.57 0.73 -3.88
C GLY A 38 -6.05 0.90 -5.32
N GLY A 39 -5.13 1.17 -6.25
CA GLY A 39 -5.44 1.41 -7.66
C GLY A 39 -5.83 0.16 -8.45
N LEU A 40 -5.68 -1.06 -7.91
CA LEU A 40 -6.08 -2.28 -8.63
C LEU A 40 -7.59 -2.38 -8.84
N ASN A 41 -8.40 -1.66 -8.06
CA ASN A 41 -9.86 -1.68 -8.22
C ASN A 41 -10.34 -0.82 -9.41
N ASP A 42 -9.51 0.13 -9.87
CA ASP A 42 -9.86 1.13 -10.89
C ASP A 42 -8.92 1.07 -12.12
N CYS A 43 -8.21 -0.04 -12.31
CA CYS A 43 -7.26 -0.20 -13.40
C CYS A 43 -7.88 -0.81 -14.66
N ASP A 44 -7.34 -0.48 -15.83
CA ASP A 44 -7.75 -1.08 -17.10
C ASP A 44 -6.85 -2.28 -17.47
N PRO A 45 -7.39 -3.51 -17.54
CA PRO A 45 -6.62 -4.71 -17.85
C PRO A 45 -6.26 -4.84 -19.34
N PHE A 46 -6.83 -4.02 -20.22
CA PHE A 46 -6.58 -4.07 -21.67
C PHE A 46 -5.78 -2.87 -22.19
N LYS A 47 -5.48 -1.91 -21.32
CA LYS A 47 -4.70 -0.72 -21.68
C LYS A 47 -3.21 -0.95 -21.43
N ALA A 48 -2.45 -1.23 -22.48
CA ALA A 48 -1.00 -1.17 -22.39
C ALA A 48 -0.52 0.22 -21.99
N VAL A 49 0.58 0.30 -21.24
CA VAL A 49 1.14 1.56 -20.76
C VAL A 49 2.67 1.53 -20.82
N CYS A 50 3.27 2.67 -21.15
CA CYS A 50 4.67 2.92 -20.81
C CYS A 50 4.70 3.61 -19.45
N ALA A 51 5.60 3.18 -18.58
CA ALA A 51 5.77 3.79 -17.28
C ALA A 51 7.25 4.03 -16.97
N SER A 52 7.51 5.04 -16.15
CA SER A 52 8.84 5.37 -15.70
C SER A 52 8.92 5.53 -14.18
N THR A 53 10.08 5.18 -13.63
CA THR A 53 10.38 5.41 -12.22
C THR A 53 11.86 5.72 -12.05
N ARG A 54 12.16 6.84 -11.36
CA ARG A 54 13.51 7.40 -11.12
C ARG A 54 14.33 7.67 -12.39
N ASN A 55 14.75 6.63 -13.12
CA ASN A 55 15.47 6.68 -14.41
C ASN A 55 15.24 5.41 -15.26
N GLU A 56 14.32 4.53 -14.86
CA GLU A 56 13.96 3.32 -15.59
C GLU A 56 12.67 3.58 -16.39
N HIS A 57 12.59 3.03 -17.59
CA HIS A 57 11.37 2.98 -18.39
C HIS A 57 11.00 1.52 -18.61
N GLN A 58 9.72 1.19 -18.44
CA GLN A 58 9.22 -0.16 -18.60
C GLN A 58 7.85 -0.15 -19.26
N PHE A 59 7.68 -1.00 -20.26
CA PHE A 59 6.40 -1.26 -20.87
C PHE A 59 5.63 -2.31 -20.05
N PHE A 60 4.35 -2.05 -19.83
CA PHE A 60 3.41 -2.98 -19.22
C PHE A 60 2.29 -3.28 -20.21
N TYR A 61 1.94 -4.56 -20.34
CA TYR A 61 0.88 -5.03 -21.24
C TYR A 61 -0.52 -4.58 -20.77
N SER A 62 -0.67 -4.25 -19.49
CA SER A 62 -1.87 -3.63 -18.94
C SER A 62 -1.54 -2.59 -17.87
N GLN A 63 -2.45 -1.63 -17.65
CA GLN A 63 -2.36 -0.66 -16.56
C GLN A 63 -2.45 -1.37 -15.21
N CYS A 64 -3.24 -2.44 -15.13
CA CYS A 64 -3.35 -3.27 -13.94
C CYS A 64 -2.01 -3.93 -13.56
N ASP A 65 -1.24 -4.41 -14.53
CA ASP A 65 0.08 -5.00 -14.26
C ASP A 65 1.07 -3.98 -13.70
N MET A 66 1.06 -2.76 -14.21
CA MET A 66 1.87 -1.66 -13.67
C MET A 66 1.52 -1.36 -12.21
N ILE A 67 0.22 -1.23 -11.91
CA ILE A 67 -0.26 -0.91 -10.56
C ILE A 67 0.02 -2.08 -9.61
N ARG A 68 -0.12 -3.33 -10.08
CA ARG A 68 0.23 -4.53 -9.33
C ARG A 68 1.72 -4.58 -9.01
N ASP A 69 2.58 -4.22 -9.97
CA ASP A 69 4.03 -4.18 -9.72
C ASP A 69 4.38 -3.13 -8.66
N ASN A 70 3.78 -1.94 -8.74
CA ASN A 70 3.94 -0.91 -7.70
C ASN A 70 3.52 -1.44 -6.31
N CYS A 71 2.41 -2.18 -6.25
CA CYS A 71 1.89 -2.77 -5.02
C CYS A 71 2.83 -3.81 -4.41
N LEU A 72 3.37 -4.72 -5.24
CA LEU A 72 4.17 -5.85 -4.75
C LEU A 72 5.63 -5.49 -4.48
N THR A 73 6.20 -4.56 -5.24
CA THR A 73 7.63 -4.23 -5.18
C THR A 73 7.90 -2.93 -4.42
N GLY A 74 6.88 -2.10 -4.23
CA GLY A 74 7.03 -0.73 -3.71
C GLY A 74 7.67 0.23 -4.72
N LYS A 75 7.79 -0.16 -6.00
CA LYS A 75 8.14 0.78 -7.08
C LYS A 75 7.01 1.81 -7.26
N ASP A 76 7.37 2.97 -7.79
CA ASP A 76 6.44 4.08 -8.09
C ASP A 76 6.49 4.35 -9.60
N TRP A 77 6.06 3.36 -10.38
CA TRP A 77 5.86 3.47 -11.83
C TRP A 77 4.76 4.49 -12.10
N LYS A 78 5.09 5.51 -12.88
CA LYS A 78 4.16 6.55 -13.34
C LYS A 78 4.03 6.47 -14.84
N LEU A 79 2.84 6.77 -15.35
CA LEU A 79 2.60 6.82 -16.79
C LEU A 79 3.60 7.75 -17.45
N ASP A 80 4.18 7.26 -18.54
CA ASP A 80 5.16 7.97 -19.35
C ASP A 80 4.79 7.81 -20.83
N HIS A 81 5.45 8.59 -21.68
CA HIS A 81 5.26 8.54 -23.11
C HIS A 81 5.78 7.22 -23.69
N PHE A 82 5.00 6.58 -24.57
CA PHE A 82 5.40 5.33 -25.24
C PHE A 82 6.73 5.42 -25.99
N SER A 83 7.10 6.61 -26.47
CA SER A 83 8.40 6.86 -27.10
C SER A 83 9.60 6.56 -26.20
N HIS A 84 9.44 6.61 -24.87
CA HIS A 84 10.52 6.35 -23.92
C HIS A 84 10.71 4.86 -23.61
N CYS A 85 9.67 4.04 -23.76
CA CYS A 85 9.78 2.59 -23.51
C CYS A 85 10.39 1.80 -24.68
N ASN A 86 10.91 2.48 -25.72
CA ASN A 86 11.50 1.89 -26.93
C ASN A 86 10.80 0.60 -27.38
N VAL A 87 9.47 0.66 -27.45
CA VAL A 87 8.67 -0.44 -27.96
C VAL A 87 8.83 -0.44 -29.48
N ASN A 88 9.65 -1.36 -29.98
CA ASN A 88 9.61 -1.73 -31.40
C ASN A 88 8.28 -2.45 -31.62
N VAL A 89 7.24 -1.68 -31.93
CA VAL A 89 5.98 -2.18 -32.48
C VAL A 89 6.11 -2.43 -33.97
#